data_AF-A0A7I7QGW3-F1
#
_entry.id   AF-A0A7I7QGW3-F1
#
_cell.length_a   1.000
_cell.length_b   1.000
_cell.length_c   1.000
_cell.angle_alpha   90.00
_cell.angle_beta   90.00
_cell.angle_gamma   90.00
#
_symmetry.space_group_name_H-M   'P 1'
#
loop_
_entity.id
_entity.type
_entity.pdbx_description
1 polymer ?
#
loop_
_entity_poly.entity_id
_entity_poly.type
_entity_poly.pdbx_seq_one_letter_code
_entity_poly.pdbx_strand_id
1 'polypeptide(L)'
;MQNMGFLKERMNDILKMADDLQTQIDTTQRQYEVSLDLAHAADDSAATTAVTSQITDSLRDHIADFDDTFRPVRTYFYWEKHCYDIPLCYGLRSLFDTLDGFDQLAEQFHYLTADIKHTAQATHDLNALFPTLITTLKTTRGITLTLYQTFRAMINQMESMSNTAIVMGQSFDQSKNDDFFYLPPEAFDNPDFQTGLRMFLSPDGKSARFFITHQGDPMTPEGISRVGAERTAAQEGLKQSSLADAKVYLGGTAATFKDMADGAKYDLMIAVVSALTLIFMIMLLLTRSAVAALVIVGTAASSIAASFGLSVLIWQDLFGIKVHWIVMALSVIILLAVGSDYNLLLVSRFKEEIHAGLKTGIIRSMAGTGGVVTAAGLVFAFTMASMLGSNLTILGQFGSTVCIGLLLDTLIVRTLLMPSIATLLGRWFWWPQVVHPRGDNARKPASARA
;
A
#
# COMPACT_ATOMS: atom_id res chain seq x y z
N MET A 1 -13.94 -14.44 22.89
CA MET A 1 -14.73 -14.37 21.63
C MET A 1 -15.79 -15.47 21.48
N GLN A 2 -15.75 -16.61 22.20
CA GLN A 2 -16.80 -17.65 22.12
C GLN A 2 -18.21 -17.17 22.55
N ASN A 3 -18.34 -16.10 23.33
CA ASN A 3 -19.62 -15.61 23.82
C ASN A 3 -20.51 -14.92 22.76
N MET A 4 -19.97 -14.38 21.67
CA MET A 4 -20.78 -13.65 20.67
C MET A 4 -21.66 -14.59 19.83
N GLY A 5 -21.12 -15.75 19.44
CA GLY A 5 -21.90 -16.80 18.77
C GLY A 5 -22.99 -17.34 19.69
N PHE A 6 -22.66 -17.59 20.95
CA PHE A 6 -23.61 -18.01 21.98
C PHE A 6 -24.75 -17.00 22.18
N LEU A 7 -24.46 -15.70 22.24
CA LEU A 7 -25.48 -14.65 22.36
C LEU A 7 -26.42 -14.61 21.16
N LYS A 8 -25.90 -14.78 19.93
CA LYS A 8 -26.72 -14.87 18.70
C LYS A 8 -27.62 -16.11 18.71
N GLU A 9 -27.13 -17.25 19.20
CA GLU A 9 -27.97 -18.45 19.39
C GLU A 9 -29.09 -18.23 20.41
N ARG A 10 -28.78 -17.62 21.57
CA ARG A 10 -29.81 -17.30 22.58
C ARG A 10 -30.87 -16.33 22.04
N MET A 11 -30.50 -15.42 21.12
CA MET A 11 -31.45 -14.54 20.45
C MET A 11 -32.42 -15.29 19.53
N ASN A 12 -31.95 -16.32 18.83
CA ASN A 12 -32.82 -17.15 17.99
C ASN A 12 -33.84 -17.92 18.83
N ASP A 13 -33.49 -18.32 20.06
CA ASP A 13 -34.45 -18.95 20.98
C ASP A 13 -35.58 -18.00 21.40
N ILE A 14 -35.31 -16.69 21.55
CA ILE A 14 -36.34 -15.68 21.84
C ILE A 14 -37.29 -15.52 20.65
N LEU A 15 -36.76 -15.57 19.43
CA LEU A 15 -37.59 -15.53 18.22
C LEU A 15 -38.51 -16.76 18.16
N LYS A 16 -37.96 -17.94 18.44
CA LYS A 16 -38.73 -19.19 18.51
C LYS A 16 -39.84 -19.13 19.56
N MET A 17 -39.57 -18.53 20.72
CA MET A 17 -40.58 -18.30 21.76
C MET A 17 -41.72 -17.39 21.26
N ALA A 18 -41.43 -16.39 20.44
CA ALA A 18 -42.47 -15.54 19.83
C ALA A 18 -43.33 -16.30 18.79
N ASP A 19 -42.74 -17.25 18.07
CA ASP A 19 -43.45 -18.13 17.13
C ASP A 19 -44.31 -19.17 17.88
N ASP A 20 -43.81 -19.73 18.97
CA ASP A 20 -44.58 -20.63 19.84
C ASP A 20 -45.79 -19.90 20.47
N LEU A 21 -45.61 -18.64 20.89
CA LEU A 21 -46.71 -17.79 21.35
C LEU A 21 -47.73 -17.52 20.24
N GLN A 22 -47.31 -17.37 18.98
CA GLN A 22 -48.24 -17.24 17.86
C GLN A 22 -49.09 -18.50 17.69
N THR A 23 -48.45 -19.67 17.74
CA THR A 23 -49.15 -20.96 17.69
C THR A 23 -50.17 -21.10 18.82
N GLN A 24 -49.82 -20.62 20.03
CA GLN A 24 -50.72 -20.63 21.18
C GLN A 24 -51.90 -19.67 21.00
N ILE A 25 -51.67 -18.48 20.44
CA ILE A 25 -52.74 -17.52 20.09
C ILE A 25 -53.72 -18.16 19.10
N ASP A 26 -53.20 -18.75 18.01
CA ASP A 26 -54.01 -19.34 16.96
C ASP A 26 -54.85 -20.51 17.50
N THR A 27 -54.24 -21.36 18.34
CA THR A 27 -54.93 -22.47 19.01
C THR A 27 -56.01 -21.99 19.96
N THR A 28 -55.72 -20.97 20.78
CA THR A 28 -56.69 -20.41 21.74
C THR A 28 -57.84 -19.72 21.01
N GLN A 29 -57.56 -19.05 19.90
CA GLN A 29 -58.59 -18.42 19.09
C GLN A 29 -59.50 -19.46 18.43
N ARG A 30 -58.95 -20.58 17.98
CA ARG A 30 -59.76 -21.72 17.51
C ARG A 30 -60.60 -22.35 18.62
N GLN A 31 -60.06 -22.47 19.84
CA GLN A 31 -60.82 -22.94 21.00
C GLN A 31 -62.00 -22.02 21.33
N TYR A 32 -61.78 -20.70 21.24
CA TYR A 32 -62.83 -19.72 21.45
C TYR A 32 -63.96 -19.84 20.41
N GLU A 33 -63.63 -19.98 19.13
CA GLU A 33 -64.63 -20.22 18.07
C GLU A 33 -65.47 -21.47 18.33
N VAL A 34 -64.82 -22.59 18.67
CA VAL A 34 -65.52 -23.84 18.98
C VAL A 34 -66.40 -23.72 20.23
N SER A 35 -65.94 -22.96 21.23
CA SER A 35 -66.68 -22.73 22.47
C SER A 35 -67.88 -21.80 22.28
N LEU A 36 -67.81 -20.85 21.34
CA LEU A 36 -68.96 -20.06 20.89
C LEU A 36 -70.00 -20.94 20.20
N ASP A 37 -69.57 -21.81 19.28
CA ASP A 37 -70.47 -22.77 18.61
C ASP A 37 -71.16 -23.69 19.64
N LEU A 38 -70.42 -24.14 20.65
CA LEU A 38 -70.97 -24.96 21.73
C LEU A 38 -72.01 -24.18 22.58
N ALA A 39 -71.74 -22.92 22.89
CA ALA A 39 -72.70 -22.07 23.61
C ALA A 39 -73.99 -21.87 22.80
N HIS A 40 -73.87 -21.59 21.51
CA HIS A 40 -75.03 -21.47 20.62
C HIS A 40 -75.83 -22.77 20.54
N ALA A 41 -75.18 -23.93 20.44
CA ALA A 41 -75.85 -25.22 20.46
C ALA A 41 -76.54 -25.51 21.80
N ALA A 42 -75.95 -25.10 22.92
CA ALA A 42 -76.53 -25.23 24.25
C ALA A 42 -77.76 -24.31 24.43
N ASP A 43 -77.71 -23.07 23.94
CA ASP A 43 -78.84 -22.14 23.92
C ASP A 43 -80.01 -22.68 23.08
N ASP A 44 -79.72 -23.21 21.89
CA ASP A 44 -80.73 -23.82 21.00
C ASP A 44 -81.36 -25.07 21.62
N SER A 45 -80.53 -25.89 22.29
CA SER A 45 -81.00 -27.05 23.05
C SER A 45 -81.87 -26.63 24.23
N ALA A 46 -81.52 -25.56 24.95
CA ALA A 46 -82.30 -25.02 26.06
C ALA A 46 -83.67 -24.53 25.58
N ALA A 47 -83.70 -23.78 24.47
CA ALA A 47 -84.92 -23.27 23.86
C ALA A 47 -85.85 -24.41 23.40
N THR A 48 -85.30 -25.38 22.68
CA THR A 48 -86.06 -26.54 22.18
C THR A 48 -86.59 -27.42 23.32
N THR A 49 -85.79 -27.63 24.36
CA THR A 49 -86.20 -28.42 25.52
C THR A 49 -87.27 -27.69 26.34
N ALA A 50 -87.17 -26.36 26.49
CA ALA A 50 -88.20 -25.56 27.14
C ALA A 50 -89.55 -25.63 26.40
N VAL A 51 -89.54 -25.56 25.06
CA VAL A 51 -90.76 -25.77 24.25
C VAL A 51 -91.32 -27.18 24.45
N THR A 52 -90.45 -28.20 24.48
CA THR A 52 -90.85 -29.60 24.71
C THR A 52 -91.46 -29.78 26.11
N SER A 53 -90.90 -29.13 27.13
CA SER A 53 -91.44 -29.11 28.49
C SER A 53 -92.83 -28.48 28.53
N GLN A 54 -93.03 -27.34 27.86
CA GLN A 54 -94.35 -26.68 27.78
C GLN A 54 -95.40 -27.56 27.08
N ILE A 55 -95.01 -28.25 26.01
CA ILE A 55 -95.90 -29.20 25.32
C ILE A 55 -96.23 -30.38 26.26
N THR A 56 -95.25 -30.88 27.00
CA THR A 56 -95.45 -31.99 27.94
C THR A 56 -96.34 -31.58 29.10
N ASP A 57 -96.18 -30.36 29.65
CA ASP A 57 -97.07 -29.79 30.66
C ASP A 57 -98.50 -29.68 30.14
N SER A 58 -98.68 -29.17 28.92
CA SER A 58 -100.00 -29.07 28.29
C SER A 58 -100.64 -30.45 28.09
N LEU A 59 -99.89 -31.46 27.64
CA LEU A 59 -100.37 -32.84 27.51
C LEU A 59 -100.75 -33.42 28.88
N ARG A 60 -99.92 -33.20 29.89
CA ARG A 60 -100.14 -33.64 31.26
C ARG A 60 -101.40 -33.02 31.86
N ASP A 61 -101.64 -31.72 31.63
CA ASP A 61 -102.84 -31.03 32.07
C ASP A 61 -104.11 -31.57 31.36
N HIS A 62 -104.05 -31.81 30.05
CA HIS A 62 -105.18 -32.42 29.31
C HIS A 62 -105.46 -33.86 29.77
N ILE A 63 -104.41 -34.62 30.10
CA ILE A 63 -104.53 -35.97 30.66
C ILE A 63 -105.13 -35.92 32.07
N ALA A 64 -104.72 -34.95 32.90
CA ALA A 64 -105.28 -34.75 34.23
C ALA A 64 -106.77 -34.36 34.17
N ASP A 65 -107.17 -33.47 33.26
CA ASP A 65 -108.58 -33.11 33.02
C ASP A 65 -109.41 -34.33 32.58
N PHE A 66 -108.84 -35.18 31.71
CA PHE A 66 -109.46 -36.44 31.30
C PHE A 66 -109.59 -37.42 32.48
N ASP A 67 -108.52 -37.61 33.26
CA ASP A 67 -108.52 -38.48 34.44
C ASP A 67 -109.55 -38.01 35.48
N ASP A 68 -109.65 -36.70 35.71
CA ASP A 68 -110.63 -36.11 36.64
C ASP A 68 -112.07 -36.33 36.18
N THR A 69 -112.33 -36.24 34.87
CA THR A 69 -113.65 -36.53 34.29
C THR A 69 -114.02 -38.01 34.45
N PHE A 70 -113.07 -38.92 34.24
CA PHE A 70 -113.29 -40.38 34.32
C PHE A 70 -113.00 -40.97 35.71
N ARG A 71 -112.67 -40.15 36.70
CA ARG A 71 -112.35 -40.54 38.08
C ARG A 71 -113.41 -41.46 38.73
N PRO A 72 -114.73 -41.29 38.52
CA PRO A 72 -115.74 -42.24 39.04
C PRO A 72 -115.62 -43.63 38.43
N VAL A 73 -115.33 -43.71 37.12
CA VAL A 73 -115.14 -44.96 36.38
C VAL A 73 -113.83 -45.64 36.81
N ARG A 74 -112.76 -44.86 37.00
CA ARG A 74 -111.49 -45.37 37.54
C ARG A 74 -111.67 -45.98 38.93
N THR A 75 -112.38 -45.28 39.83
CA THR A 75 -112.63 -45.76 41.20
C THR A 75 -113.40 -47.07 41.24
N TYR A 76 -114.34 -47.27 40.30
CA TYR A 76 -115.05 -48.55 40.15
C TYR A 76 -114.11 -49.72 39.83
N PHE A 77 -113.20 -49.53 38.87
CA PHE A 77 -112.23 -50.57 38.49
C PHE A 77 -111.19 -50.86 39.58
N TYR A 78 -110.89 -49.88 40.44
CA TYR A 78 -109.98 -50.03 41.57
C TYR A 78 -110.61 -50.71 42.80
N TRP A 79 -111.93 -50.73 42.92
CA TRP A 79 -112.65 -51.30 44.08
C TRP A 79 -112.95 -52.81 43.94
N GLU A 80 -112.98 -53.34 42.71
CA GLU A 80 -113.30 -54.75 42.43
C GLU A 80 -112.08 -55.67 42.64
N LYS A 81 -112.14 -56.57 43.65
CA LYS A 81 -111.01 -57.44 44.04
C LYS A 81 -110.55 -58.45 42.96
N HIS A 82 -111.34 -58.71 41.92
CA HIS A 82 -111.06 -59.70 40.87
C HIS A 82 -110.70 -59.09 39.51
N CYS A 83 -110.37 -57.79 39.44
CA CYS A 83 -110.06 -57.09 38.18
C CYS A 83 -108.83 -57.65 37.42
N TYR A 84 -107.95 -58.41 38.08
CA TYR A 84 -106.78 -59.03 37.46
C TYR A 84 -107.11 -60.21 36.51
N ASP A 85 -108.25 -60.87 36.72
CA ASP A 85 -108.63 -62.08 35.95
C ASP A 85 -109.53 -61.78 34.74
N ILE A 86 -109.92 -60.51 34.55
CA ILE A 86 -110.77 -60.04 33.45
C ILE A 86 -109.93 -59.22 32.46
N PRO A 87 -109.70 -59.69 31.22
CA PRO A 87 -108.80 -59.03 30.25
C PRO A 87 -109.14 -57.56 29.97
N LEU A 88 -110.43 -57.22 29.92
CA LEU A 88 -110.91 -55.86 29.70
C LEU A 88 -110.61 -54.92 30.89
N CYS A 89 -110.67 -55.46 32.12
CA CYS A 89 -110.45 -54.69 33.35
C CYS A 89 -108.97 -54.36 33.54
N TYR A 90 -108.09 -55.35 33.34
CA TYR A 90 -106.64 -55.15 33.35
C TYR A 90 -106.15 -54.20 32.26
N GLY A 91 -106.69 -54.32 31.03
CA GLY A 91 -106.34 -53.43 29.93
C GLY A 91 -106.69 -51.96 30.21
N LEU A 92 -107.88 -51.70 30.76
CA LEU A 92 -108.29 -50.35 31.17
C LEU A 92 -107.46 -49.84 32.35
N ARG A 93 -107.17 -50.69 33.34
CA ARG A 93 -106.32 -50.32 34.48
C ARG A 93 -104.89 -49.97 34.05
N SER A 94 -104.25 -50.80 33.23
CA SER A 94 -102.91 -50.52 32.69
C SER A 94 -102.88 -49.22 31.87
N LEU A 95 -103.99 -48.87 31.22
CA LEU A 95 -104.11 -47.62 30.47
C LEU A 95 -104.12 -46.42 31.43
N PHE A 96 -104.83 -46.50 32.56
CA PHE A 96 -104.73 -45.47 33.62
C PHE A 96 -103.36 -45.44 34.29
N ASP A 97 -102.73 -46.59 34.56
CA ASP A 97 -101.37 -46.64 35.13
C ASP A 97 -100.32 -46.01 34.19
N THR A 98 -100.51 -46.10 32.86
CA THR A 98 -99.67 -45.37 31.90
C THR A 98 -99.93 -43.87 31.86
N LEU A 99 -101.14 -43.41 32.22
CA LEU A 99 -101.45 -41.98 32.34
C LEU A 99 -100.76 -41.38 33.56
N ASP A 100 -100.67 -42.11 34.67
CA ASP A 100 -99.92 -41.68 35.87
C ASP A 100 -98.41 -41.51 35.61
N GLY A 101 -97.85 -42.22 34.61
CA GLY A 101 -96.45 -42.08 34.20
C GLY A 101 -96.10 -40.74 33.53
N PHE A 102 -97.10 -39.97 33.06
CA PHE A 102 -96.86 -38.68 32.40
C PHE A 102 -96.41 -37.58 33.37
N ASP A 103 -96.79 -37.65 34.64
CA ASP A 103 -96.32 -36.71 35.67
C ASP A 103 -94.80 -36.80 35.86
N GLN A 104 -94.27 -38.03 35.94
CA GLN A 104 -92.83 -38.27 36.06
C GLN A 104 -92.08 -37.81 34.81
N LEU A 105 -92.67 -37.98 33.62
CA LEU A 105 -92.09 -37.53 32.36
C LEU A 105 -91.99 -36.00 32.32
N ALA A 106 -93.06 -35.29 32.71
CA ALA A 106 -93.07 -33.82 32.79
C ALA A 106 -92.00 -33.32 33.78
N GLU A 107 -91.92 -33.90 34.97
CA GLU A 107 -90.93 -33.51 35.98
C GLU A 107 -89.48 -33.71 35.48
N GLN A 108 -89.20 -34.82 34.78
CA GLN A 108 -87.89 -35.07 34.16
C GLN A 108 -87.54 -34.05 33.07
N PHE A 109 -88.51 -33.60 32.26
CA PHE A 109 -88.27 -32.53 31.28
C PHE A 109 -88.01 -31.18 31.95
N HIS A 110 -88.61 -30.88 33.09
CA HIS A 110 -88.29 -29.69 33.89
C HIS A 110 -86.85 -29.74 34.42
N TYR A 111 -86.41 -30.87 34.98
CA TYR A 111 -85.01 -31.05 35.39
C TYR A 111 -84.04 -30.92 34.22
N LEU A 112 -84.34 -31.56 33.08
CA LEU A 112 -83.52 -31.48 31.88
C LEU A 112 -83.42 -30.05 31.35
N THR A 113 -84.52 -29.28 31.37
CA THR A 113 -84.54 -27.87 30.97
C THR A 113 -83.65 -27.02 31.89
N ALA A 114 -83.71 -27.26 33.21
CA ALA A 114 -82.89 -26.55 34.18
C ALA A 114 -81.39 -26.84 34.00
N ASP A 115 -81.02 -28.11 33.80
CA ASP A 115 -79.63 -28.55 33.59
C ASP A 115 -79.03 -27.99 32.29
N ILE A 116 -79.79 -28.02 31.19
CA ILE A 116 -79.34 -27.48 29.90
C ILE A 116 -79.16 -25.96 30.01
N LYS A 117 -80.07 -25.27 30.69
CA LYS A 117 -79.95 -23.82 30.93
C LYS A 117 -78.72 -23.47 31.77
N HIS A 118 -78.42 -24.26 32.80
CA HIS A 118 -77.21 -24.10 33.60
C HIS A 118 -75.95 -24.34 32.76
N THR A 119 -75.97 -25.36 31.89
CA THR A 119 -74.87 -25.67 30.96
C THR A 119 -74.63 -24.53 29.95
N ALA A 120 -75.69 -23.96 29.39
CA ALA A 120 -75.61 -22.81 28.50
C ALA A 120 -74.98 -21.60 29.22
N GLN A 121 -75.41 -21.32 30.45
CA GLN A 121 -74.89 -20.22 31.24
C GLN A 121 -73.40 -20.40 31.60
N ALA A 122 -73.00 -21.61 32.02
CA ALA A 122 -71.60 -21.92 32.29
C ALA A 122 -70.70 -21.80 31.04
N THR A 123 -71.23 -22.14 29.86
CA THR A 123 -70.49 -22.01 28.60
C THR A 123 -70.29 -20.53 28.21
N HIS A 124 -71.29 -19.68 28.47
CA HIS A 124 -71.15 -18.22 28.30
C HIS A 124 -70.13 -17.60 29.25
N ASP A 125 -70.13 -18.00 30.52
CA ASP A 125 -69.14 -17.53 31.50
C ASP A 125 -67.71 -17.91 31.10
N LEU A 126 -67.52 -19.11 30.55
CA LEU A 126 -66.24 -19.57 30.00
C LEU A 126 -65.84 -18.76 28.75
N ASN A 127 -66.80 -18.44 27.88
CA ASN A 127 -66.59 -17.63 26.68
C ASN A 127 -66.15 -16.18 27.00
N ALA A 128 -66.57 -15.63 28.12
CA ALA A 128 -66.18 -14.28 28.55
C ALA A 128 -64.67 -14.16 28.87
N LEU A 129 -63.99 -15.26 29.19
CA LEU A 129 -62.57 -15.26 29.60
C LEU A 129 -61.59 -15.28 28.42
N PHE A 130 -61.96 -15.92 27.30
CA PHE A 130 -61.06 -16.10 26.15
C PHE A 130 -60.53 -14.79 25.54
N PRO A 131 -61.33 -13.73 25.35
CA PRO A 131 -60.84 -12.48 24.75
C PRO A 131 -59.67 -11.86 25.54
N THR A 132 -59.75 -11.89 26.87
CA THR A 132 -58.70 -11.37 27.75
C THR A 132 -57.43 -12.23 27.67
N LEU A 133 -57.59 -13.57 27.64
CA LEU A 133 -56.47 -14.49 27.47
C LEU A 133 -55.75 -14.28 26.13
N ILE A 134 -56.49 -14.20 25.02
CA ILE A 134 -55.94 -13.97 23.67
C ILE A 134 -55.22 -12.63 23.60
N THR A 135 -55.80 -11.57 24.17
CA THR A 135 -55.18 -10.24 24.20
C THR A 135 -53.87 -10.27 24.98
N THR A 136 -53.84 -10.93 26.13
CA THR A 136 -52.63 -11.07 26.96
C THR A 136 -51.52 -11.83 26.21
N LEU A 137 -51.87 -12.91 25.50
CA LEU A 137 -50.93 -13.65 24.66
C LEU A 137 -50.37 -12.80 23.52
N LYS A 138 -51.24 -12.02 22.83
CA LYS A 138 -50.82 -11.08 21.76
C LYS A 138 -49.87 -10.02 22.29
N THR A 139 -50.16 -9.44 23.45
CA THR A 139 -49.28 -8.45 24.10
C THR A 139 -47.93 -9.07 24.48
N THR A 140 -47.94 -10.26 25.07
CA THR A 140 -46.72 -10.97 25.45
C THR A 140 -45.84 -11.25 24.23
N ARG A 141 -46.44 -11.72 23.13
CA ARG A 141 -45.74 -11.92 21.85
C ARG A 141 -45.12 -10.62 21.33
N GLY A 142 -45.86 -9.52 21.37
CA GLY A 142 -45.37 -8.20 20.96
C GLY A 142 -44.16 -7.73 21.79
N ILE A 143 -44.20 -7.94 23.10
CA ILE A 143 -43.09 -7.63 24.01
C ILE A 143 -41.87 -8.50 23.69
N THR A 144 -42.06 -9.81 23.49
CA THR A 144 -40.97 -10.75 23.13
C THR A 144 -40.29 -10.35 21.81
N LEU A 145 -41.06 -9.97 20.79
CA LEU A 145 -40.50 -9.49 19.52
C LEU A 145 -39.75 -8.17 19.67
N THR A 146 -40.28 -7.26 20.48
CA THR A 146 -39.61 -5.97 20.75
C THR A 146 -38.29 -6.21 21.47
N LEU A 147 -38.28 -7.06 22.49
CA LEU A 147 -37.08 -7.46 23.23
C LEU A 147 -36.02 -8.04 22.29
N TYR A 148 -36.43 -8.92 21.37
CA TYR A 148 -35.56 -9.49 20.34
C TYR A 148 -34.93 -8.40 19.45
N GLN A 149 -35.72 -7.46 18.94
CA GLN A 149 -35.18 -6.40 18.08
C GLN A 149 -34.20 -5.49 18.82
N THR A 150 -34.49 -5.13 20.07
CA THR A 150 -33.62 -4.26 20.87
C THR A 150 -32.27 -4.92 21.17
N PHE A 151 -32.26 -6.17 21.64
CA PHE A 151 -31.01 -6.88 21.92
C PHE A 151 -30.20 -7.14 20.66
N ARG A 152 -30.86 -7.46 19.53
CA ARG A 152 -30.16 -7.66 18.25
C ARG A 152 -29.45 -6.39 17.80
N ALA A 153 -30.10 -5.23 17.92
CA ALA A 153 -29.48 -3.95 17.60
C ALA A 153 -28.24 -3.67 18.48
N MET A 154 -28.34 -3.93 19.80
CA MET A 154 -27.23 -3.76 20.74
C MET A 154 -26.04 -4.68 20.42
N ILE A 155 -26.30 -5.95 20.09
CA ILE A 155 -25.25 -6.91 19.71
C ILE A 155 -24.56 -6.46 18.42
N ASN A 156 -25.30 -6.04 17.40
CA ASN A 156 -24.72 -5.55 16.15
C ASN A 156 -23.82 -4.32 16.38
N GLN A 157 -24.23 -3.41 17.27
CA GLN A 157 -23.42 -2.25 17.65
C GLN A 157 -22.11 -2.66 18.36
N MET A 158 -22.20 -3.60 19.30
CA MET A 158 -21.03 -4.13 20.01
C MET A 158 -20.06 -4.86 19.07
N GLU A 159 -20.59 -5.60 18.09
CA GLU A 159 -19.81 -6.26 17.04
C GLU A 159 -19.06 -5.25 16.19
N SER A 160 -19.73 -4.19 15.72
CA SER A 160 -19.12 -3.08 14.97
C SER A 160 -17.96 -2.45 15.73
N MET A 161 -18.11 -2.16 17.02
CA MET A 161 -17.04 -1.58 17.83
C MET A 161 -15.87 -2.56 18.06
N SER A 162 -16.15 -3.85 18.19
CA SER A 162 -15.13 -4.87 18.41
C SER A 162 -14.39 -5.25 17.13
N ASN A 163 -15.03 -5.18 15.97
CA ASN A 163 -14.47 -5.68 14.72
C ASN A 163 -13.20 -4.90 14.33
N THR A 164 -13.20 -3.57 14.52
CA THR A 164 -12.02 -2.73 14.30
C THR A 164 -10.83 -3.16 15.17
N ALA A 165 -11.07 -3.46 16.45
CA ALA A 165 -10.02 -3.92 17.36
C ALA A 165 -9.52 -5.34 17.00
N ILE A 166 -10.38 -6.21 16.47
CA ILE A 166 -10.00 -7.54 16.00
C ILE A 166 -9.13 -7.45 14.74
N VAL A 167 -9.56 -6.65 13.75
CA VAL A 167 -8.79 -6.43 12.51
C VAL A 167 -7.44 -5.79 12.82
N MET A 168 -7.42 -4.82 13.73
CA MET A 168 -6.18 -4.21 14.24
C MET A 168 -5.28 -5.28 14.87
N GLY A 169 -5.79 -6.09 15.81
CA GLY A 169 -5.02 -7.15 16.46
C GLY A 169 -4.49 -8.21 15.48
N GLN A 170 -5.31 -8.66 14.52
CA GLN A 170 -4.89 -9.60 13.48
C GLN A 170 -3.82 -9.00 12.54
N SER A 171 -3.92 -7.71 12.24
CA SER A 171 -2.95 -7.01 11.40
C SER A 171 -1.60 -6.85 12.12
N PHE A 172 -1.62 -6.56 13.42
CA PHE A 172 -0.40 -6.54 14.26
C PHE A 172 0.22 -7.94 14.38
N ASP A 173 -0.57 -8.98 14.64
CA ASP A 173 -0.06 -10.36 14.73
C ASP A 173 0.52 -10.87 13.40
N GLN A 174 -0.11 -10.56 12.26
CA GLN A 174 0.38 -10.98 10.94
C GLN A 174 1.65 -10.26 10.51
N SER A 175 1.80 -8.98 10.86
CA SER A 175 2.91 -8.16 10.40
C SER A 175 4.24 -8.50 11.08
N LYS A 176 4.21 -9.20 12.23
CA LYS A 176 5.39 -9.71 12.96
C LYS A 176 6.52 -8.67 13.12
N ASN A 177 6.15 -7.40 13.25
CA ASN A 177 7.09 -6.30 13.38
C ASN A 177 6.39 -5.14 14.11
N ASP A 178 7.02 -4.62 15.16
CA ASP A 178 6.45 -3.59 16.06
C ASP A 178 6.40 -2.18 15.42
N ASP A 179 6.92 -2.01 14.20
CA ASP A 179 7.07 -0.71 13.52
C ASP A 179 5.90 -0.31 12.61
N PHE A 180 4.85 -1.12 12.50
CA PHE A 180 3.69 -0.77 11.66
C PHE A 180 2.61 -0.02 12.45
N PHE A 181 2.02 1.00 11.80
CA PHE A 181 0.88 1.76 12.32
C PHE A 181 -0.41 1.26 11.66
N TYR A 182 -1.47 1.10 12.46
CA TYR A 182 -2.78 0.74 11.96
C TYR A 182 -3.46 1.95 11.31
N LEU A 183 -3.59 1.90 9.98
CA LEU A 183 -4.39 2.85 9.23
C LEU A 183 -5.82 2.30 9.10
N PRO A 184 -6.85 2.98 9.67
CA PRO A 184 -8.23 2.53 9.56
C PRO A 184 -8.69 2.46 8.09
N PRO A 185 -9.48 1.45 7.69
CA PRO A 185 -10.00 1.34 6.32
C PRO A 185 -10.72 2.60 5.84
N GLU A 186 -11.41 3.28 6.75
CA GLU A 186 -12.15 4.51 6.49
C GLU A 186 -11.24 5.67 6.05
N ALA A 187 -9.94 5.62 6.36
CA ALA A 187 -8.97 6.61 5.90
C ALA A 187 -8.79 6.59 4.37
N PHE A 188 -9.00 5.43 3.72
CA PHE A 188 -8.90 5.30 2.27
C PHE A 188 -10.07 5.95 1.52
N ASP A 189 -11.18 6.21 2.20
CA ASP A 189 -12.35 6.91 1.66
C ASP A 189 -12.21 8.43 1.71
N ASN A 190 -11.20 8.95 2.42
CA ASN A 190 -10.97 10.38 2.52
C ASN A 190 -10.40 10.95 1.19
N PRO A 191 -11.05 11.96 0.58
CA PRO A 191 -10.61 12.54 -0.70
C PRO A 191 -9.21 13.16 -0.67
N ASP A 192 -8.79 13.73 0.47
CA ASP A 192 -7.44 14.28 0.64
C ASP A 192 -6.40 13.16 0.67
N PHE A 193 -6.72 12.05 1.32
CA PHE A 193 -5.85 10.87 1.38
C PHE A 193 -5.69 10.23 0.00
N GLN A 194 -6.77 10.12 -0.77
CA GLN A 194 -6.72 9.64 -2.16
C GLN A 194 -5.87 10.54 -3.06
N THR A 195 -5.92 11.87 -2.84
CA THR A 195 -5.10 12.83 -3.56
C THR A 195 -3.62 12.65 -3.20
N GLY A 196 -3.31 12.46 -1.92
CA GLY A 196 -1.97 12.11 -1.44
C GLY A 196 -1.45 10.81 -2.05
N LEU A 197 -2.25 9.73 -2.03
CA LEU A 197 -1.92 8.44 -2.63
C LEU A 197 -1.49 8.58 -4.08
N ARG A 198 -2.20 9.37 -4.89
CA ARG A 198 -1.87 9.59 -6.30
C ARG A 198 -0.55 10.37 -6.51
N MET A 199 -0.13 11.18 -5.54
CA MET A 199 1.12 11.95 -5.63
C MET A 199 2.35 11.13 -5.18
N PHE A 200 2.18 10.23 -4.20
CA PHE A 200 3.27 9.49 -3.58
C PHE A 200 3.39 8.04 -4.08
N LEU A 201 2.31 7.43 -4.57
CA LEU A 201 2.31 6.04 -5.03
C LEU A 201 1.96 5.96 -6.51
N SER A 202 2.59 5.01 -7.20
CA SER A 202 2.28 4.74 -8.60
C SER A 202 0.88 4.13 -8.75
N PRO A 203 0.22 4.28 -9.91
CA PRO A 203 -1.10 3.69 -10.16
C PRO A 203 -1.15 2.16 -10.00
N ASP A 204 -0.02 1.48 -10.21
CA ASP A 204 0.13 0.03 -10.02
C ASP A 204 0.50 -0.37 -8.58
N GLY A 205 0.71 0.60 -7.68
CA GLY A 205 1.05 0.38 -6.28
C GLY A 205 2.46 -0.20 -6.03
N LYS A 206 3.31 -0.30 -7.06
CA LYS A 206 4.65 -0.92 -6.96
C LYS A 206 5.78 0.05 -6.69
N SER A 207 5.54 1.35 -6.83
CA SER A 207 6.55 2.38 -6.65
C SER A 207 6.03 3.44 -5.69
N ALA A 208 6.89 3.84 -4.75
CA ALA A 208 6.65 4.97 -3.86
C ALA A 208 7.69 6.06 -4.14
N ARG A 209 7.23 7.31 -4.18
CA ARG A 209 8.07 8.49 -4.34
C ARG A 209 8.03 9.28 -3.04
N PHE A 210 9.21 9.63 -2.53
CA PHE A 210 9.35 10.52 -1.38
C PHE A 210 10.08 11.80 -1.80
N PHE A 211 9.78 12.90 -1.12
CA PHE A 211 10.45 14.19 -1.33
C PHE A 211 11.43 14.45 -0.19
N ILE A 212 12.70 14.64 -0.53
CA ILE A 212 13.75 15.00 0.42
C ILE A 212 14.13 16.46 0.17
N THR A 213 13.79 17.33 1.11
CA THR A 213 14.12 18.76 1.03
C THR A 213 15.38 19.03 1.85
N HIS A 214 16.45 19.39 1.16
CA HIS A 214 17.72 19.72 1.80
C HIS A 214 17.67 21.10 2.47
N GLN A 215 18.29 21.22 3.64
CA GLN A 215 18.68 22.53 4.17
C GLN A 215 19.95 23.00 3.46
N GLY A 216 19.84 24.09 2.71
CA GLY A 216 20.92 24.70 1.92
C GLY A 216 20.73 24.56 0.41
N ASP A 217 21.68 25.08 -0.36
CA ASP A 217 21.64 25.00 -1.82
C ASP A 217 22.12 23.61 -2.30
N PRO A 218 21.26 22.83 -2.99
CA PRO A 218 21.60 21.49 -3.49
C PRO A 218 22.69 21.48 -4.57
N MET A 219 23.00 22.63 -5.20
CA MET A 219 24.04 22.75 -6.22
C MET A 219 25.45 22.92 -5.64
N THR A 220 25.56 23.04 -4.31
CA THR A 220 26.86 23.17 -3.63
C THR A 220 27.56 21.82 -3.47
N PRO A 221 28.91 21.80 -3.32
CA PRO A 221 29.64 20.56 -3.04
C PRO A 221 29.14 19.84 -1.78
N GLU A 222 28.69 20.60 -0.78
CA GLU A 222 28.09 20.05 0.44
C GLU A 222 26.76 19.36 0.14
N GLY A 223 25.86 20.00 -0.61
CA GLY A 223 24.59 19.41 -1.05
C GLY A 223 24.79 18.12 -1.87
N ILE A 224 25.72 18.16 -2.84
CA ILE A 224 26.06 17.01 -3.69
C ILE A 224 26.63 15.84 -2.87
N SER A 225 27.45 16.13 -1.84
CA SER A 225 28.07 15.09 -1.00
C SER A 225 27.06 14.31 -0.16
N ARG A 226 25.92 14.92 0.20
CA ARG A 226 24.87 14.30 1.04
C ARG A 226 24.11 13.21 0.32
N VAL A 227 23.93 13.34 -0.99
CA VAL A 227 23.21 12.38 -1.85
C VAL A 227 23.64 10.91 -1.62
N GLY A 228 24.94 10.67 -1.46
CA GLY A 228 25.45 9.31 -1.25
C GLY A 228 25.03 8.72 0.10
N ALA A 229 25.03 9.54 1.15
CA ALA A 229 24.57 9.15 2.47
C ALA A 229 23.06 8.94 2.49
N GLU A 230 22.29 9.81 1.82
CA GLU A 230 20.83 9.68 1.71
C GLU A 230 20.43 8.37 1.03
N ARG A 231 21.08 8.02 -0.08
CA ARG A 231 20.83 6.75 -0.76
C ARG A 231 21.14 5.54 0.12
N THR A 232 22.26 5.60 0.85
CA THR A 232 22.67 4.52 1.75
C THR A 232 21.70 4.38 2.92
N ALA A 233 21.33 5.48 3.57
CA ALA A 233 20.37 5.51 4.66
C ALA A 233 19.00 5.00 4.23
N ALA A 234 18.52 5.39 3.05
CA ALA A 234 17.28 4.88 2.48
C ALA A 234 17.34 3.36 2.23
N GLN A 235 18.45 2.84 1.68
CA GLN A 235 18.62 1.40 1.47
C GLN A 235 18.74 0.62 2.78
N GLU A 236 19.39 1.20 3.79
CA GLU A 236 19.52 0.59 5.12
C GLU A 236 18.20 0.54 5.88
N GLY A 237 17.40 1.62 5.82
CA GLY A 237 16.06 1.65 6.40
C GLY A 237 15.12 0.58 5.84
N LEU A 238 15.33 0.14 4.60
CA LEU A 238 14.52 -0.92 3.98
C LEU A 238 14.86 -2.32 4.47
N LYS A 239 16.08 -2.57 4.98
CA LYS A 239 16.56 -3.93 5.33
C LYS A 239 15.74 -4.61 6.43
N GLN A 240 15.11 -3.85 7.32
CA GLN A 240 14.26 -4.38 8.40
C GLN A 240 12.78 -4.38 8.05
N SER A 241 12.43 -4.06 6.80
CA SER A 241 11.04 -4.02 6.32
C SER A 241 10.75 -5.17 5.35
N SER A 242 9.47 -5.39 5.07
CA SER A 242 9.00 -6.29 4.00
C SER A 242 9.47 -5.86 2.59
N LEU A 243 10.07 -4.67 2.47
CA LEU A 243 10.58 -4.08 1.23
C LEU A 243 12.12 -4.17 1.12
N ALA A 244 12.76 -5.12 1.82
CA ALA A 244 14.22 -5.27 1.81
C ALA A 244 14.83 -5.41 0.39
N ASP A 245 14.11 -6.02 -0.55
CA ASP A 245 14.53 -6.19 -1.95
C ASP A 245 14.16 -5.00 -2.86
N ALA A 246 13.56 -3.93 -2.32
CA ALA A 246 13.19 -2.77 -3.11
C ALA A 246 14.44 -2.00 -3.59
N LYS A 247 14.36 -1.51 -4.84
CA LYS A 247 15.42 -0.70 -5.44
C LYS A 247 15.19 0.77 -5.13
N VAL A 248 16.18 1.42 -4.51
CA VAL A 248 16.14 2.85 -4.23
C VAL A 248 16.82 3.62 -5.36
N TYR A 249 16.08 4.55 -5.96
CA TYR A 249 16.58 5.51 -6.93
C TYR A 249 16.41 6.92 -6.37
N LEU A 250 17.46 7.74 -6.51
CA LEU A 250 17.41 9.15 -6.13
C LEU A 250 17.45 10.00 -7.39
N GLY A 251 16.59 11.02 -7.44
CA GLY A 251 16.55 11.99 -8.52
C GLY A 251 16.39 13.41 -7.96
N GLY A 252 16.43 14.40 -8.84
CA GLY A 252 16.40 15.80 -8.48
C GLY A 252 17.74 16.48 -8.67
N THR A 253 17.81 17.77 -8.35
CA THR A 253 18.96 18.63 -8.70
C THR A 253 20.28 18.11 -8.14
N ALA A 254 20.37 17.87 -6.82
CA ALA A 254 21.60 17.39 -6.17
C ALA A 254 22.08 16.05 -6.75
N ALA A 255 21.15 15.11 -6.99
CA ALA A 255 21.46 13.80 -7.57
C ALA A 255 22.00 13.94 -9.01
N THR A 256 21.36 14.75 -9.85
CA THR A 256 21.83 15.02 -11.21
C THR A 256 23.22 15.66 -11.22
N PHE A 257 23.47 16.64 -10.35
CA PHE A 257 24.80 17.26 -10.25
C PHE A 257 25.87 16.29 -9.73
N LYS A 258 25.51 15.38 -8.83
CA LYS A 258 26.40 14.29 -8.41
C LYS A 258 26.77 13.39 -9.59
N ASP A 259 25.79 12.92 -10.34
CA ASP A 259 26.01 12.04 -11.49
C ASP A 259 26.84 12.74 -12.57
N MET A 260 26.60 14.03 -12.81
CA MET A 260 27.44 14.84 -13.70
C MET A 260 28.88 14.98 -13.19
N ALA A 261 29.10 15.20 -11.89
CA ALA A 261 30.42 15.33 -11.31
C ALA A 261 31.21 14.02 -11.37
N ASP A 262 30.55 12.90 -11.04
CA ASP A 262 31.15 11.56 -11.13
C ASP A 262 31.45 11.22 -12.61
N GLY A 263 30.51 11.48 -13.52
CA GLY A 263 30.71 11.32 -14.97
C GLY A 263 31.90 12.12 -15.48
N ALA A 264 31.97 13.42 -15.16
CA ALA A 264 33.08 14.29 -15.57
C ALA A 264 34.44 13.79 -15.07
N LYS A 265 34.51 13.22 -13.85
CA LYS A 265 35.75 12.64 -13.31
C LYS A 265 36.19 11.41 -14.10
N TYR A 266 35.26 10.51 -14.41
CA TYR A 266 35.57 9.31 -15.20
C TYR A 266 35.93 9.67 -16.64
N ASP A 267 35.17 10.56 -17.28
CA ASP A 267 35.45 11.03 -18.63
C ASP A 267 36.81 11.71 -18.71
N LEU A 268 37.16 12.57 -17.73
CA LEU A 268 38.47 13.20 -17.64
C LEU A 268 39.59 12.15 -17.50
N MET A 269 39.40 11.16 -16.63
CA MET A 269 40.39 10.11 -16.41
C MET A 269 40.58 9.27 -17.68
N ILE A 270 39.49 8.86 -18.34
CA ILE A 270 39.53 8.11 -19.59
C ILE A 270 40.20 8.95 -20.68
N ALA A 271 39.84 10.22 -20.83
CA ALA A 271 40.42 11.13 -21.82
C ALA A 271 41.93 11.32 -21.60
N VAL A 272 42.36 11.62 -20.36
CA VAL A 272 43.78 11.79 -20.03
C VAL A 272 44.57 10.51 -20.28
N VAL A 273 44.11 9.37 -19.76
CA VAL A 273 44.83 8.10 -19.89
C VAL A 273 44.87 7.64 -21.34
N SER A 274 43.75 7.69 -22.06
CA SER A 274 43.70 7.29 -23.47
C SER A 274 44.56 8.18 -24.34
N ALA A 275 44.51 9.50 -24.16
CA ALA A 275 45.24 10.43 -24.98
C ALA A 275 46.75 10.42 -24.67
N LEU A 276 47.17 10.30 -23.41
CA LEU A 276 48.58 10.09 -23.06
C LEU A 276 49.10 8.76 -23.62
N THR A 277 48.30 7.69 -23.57
CA THR A 277 48.67 6.39 -24.15
C THR A 277 48.79 6.46 -25.67
N LEU A 278 47.87 7.16 -26.33
CA LEU A 278 47.90 7.38 -27.78
C LEU A 278 49.12 8.19 -28.20
N ILE A 279 49.40 9.32 -27.52
CA ILE A 279 50.59 10.13 -27.78
C ILE A 279 51.84 9.30 -27.53
N PHE A 280 51.90 8.53 -26.43
CA PHE A 280 53.01 7.64 -26.15
C PHE A 280 53.25 6.62 -27.28
N MET A 281 52.19 5.99 -27.80
CA MET A 281 52.29 5.06 -28.94
C MET A 281 52.80 5.75 -30.21
N ILE A 282 52.26 6.93 -30.55
CA ILE A 282 52.70 7.70 -31.73
C ILE A 282 54.17 8.10 -31.57
N MET A 283 54.57 8.59 -30.39
CA MET A 283 55.96 8.95 -30.12
C MET A 283 56.87 7.74 -30.17
N LEU A 284 56.45 6.59 -29.65
CA LEU A 284 57.21 5.34 -29.72
C LEU A 284 57.43 4.92 -31.19
N LEU A 285 56.40 5.03 -32.04
CA LEU A 285 56.50 4.71 -33.46
C LEU A 285 57.45 5.66 -34.20
N LEU A 286 57.35 6.97 -33.95
CA LEU A 286 58.13 7.99 -34.66
C LEU A 286 59.58 8.05 -34.19
N THR A 287 59.81 7.99 -32.88
CA THR A 287 61.15 8.06 -32.29
C THR A 287 61.85 6.71 -32.27
N ARG A 288 61.12 5.59 -32.34
CA ARG A 288 61.65 4.23 -32.14
C ARG A 288 62.46 4.07 -30.83
N SER A 289 62.27 4.96 -29.86
CA SER A 289 62.93 4.96 -28.56
C SER A 289 61.87 5.05 -27.45
N ALA A 290 61.84 4.05 -26.57
CA ALA A 290 60.87 4.01 -25.48
C ALA A 290 61.18 5.09 -24.41
N VAL A 291 62.45 5.35 -24.17
CA VAL A 291 62.89 6.34 -23.16
C VAL A 291 62.58 7.76 -23.63
N ALA A 292 62.84 8.07 -24.90
CA ALA A 292 62.49 9.37 -25.47
C ALA A 292 60.98 9.62 -25.40
N ALA A 293 60.18 8.63 -25.82
CA ALA A 293 58.72 8.71 -25.78
C ALA A 293 58.19 8.95 -24.35
N LEU A 294 58.75 8.25 -23.35
CA LEU A 294 58.34 8.40 -21.95
C LEU A 294 58.71 9.77 -21.38
N VAL A 295 59.91 10.27 -21.67
CA VAL A 295 60.33 11.62 -21.24
C VAL A 295 59.41 12.68 -21.83
N ILE A 296 59.12 12.61 -23.13
CA ILE A 296 58.23 13.58 -23.79
C ILE A 296 56.86 13.62 -23.12
N VAL A 297 56.23 12.45 -22.97
CA VAL A 297 54.91 12.33 -22.36
C VAL A 297 54.94 12.76 -20.88
N GLY A 298 55.99 12.39 -20.14
CA GLY A 298 56.17 12.79 -18.75
C GLY A 298 56.33 14.31 -18.58
N THR A 299 57.13 14.94 -19.45
CA THR A 299 57.29 16.40 -19.44
C THR A 299 55.99 17.13 -19.81
N ALA A 300 55.23 16.63 -20.80
CA ALA A 300 53.92 17.17 -21.15
C ALA A 300 52.91 17.03 -20.00
N ALA A 301 52.83 15.84 -19.40
CA ALA A 301 51.97 15.59 -18.24
C ALA A 301 52.35 16.48 -17.04
N SER A 302 53.65 16.69 -16.80
CA SER A 302 54.12 17.59 -15.74
C SER A 302 53.72 19.05 -15.97
N SER A 303 53.73 19.50 -17.24
CA SER A 303 53.27 20.85 -17.63
C SER A 303 51.79 21.04 -17.35
N ILE A 304 50.96 20.06 -17.74
CA ILE A 304 49.51 20.07 -17.50
C ILE A 304 49.22 20.07 -15.99
N ALA A 305 49.92 19.22 -15.23
CA ALA A 305 49.78 19.18 -13.78
C ALA A 305 50.18 20.51 -13.10
N ALA A 306 51.29 21.12 -13.55
CA ALA A 306 51.74 22.42 -13.05
C ALA A 306 50.75 23.55 -13.41
N SER A 307 50.20 23.52 -14.62
CA SER A 307 49.16 24.45 -15.07
C SER A 307 47.92 24.37 -14.19
N PHE A 308 47.49 23.16 -13.82
CA PHE A 308 46.34 22.95 -12.94
C PHE A 308 46.62 23.41 -11.52
N GLY A 309 47.78 23.06 -10.96
CA GLY A 309 48.19 23.55 -9.65
C GLY A 309 48.20 25.08 -9.59
N LEU A 310 48.76 25.74 -10.61
CA LEU A 310 48.83 27.20 -10.65
C LEU A 310 47.46 27.85 -10.92
N SER A 311 46.63 27.26 -11.77
CA SER A 311 45.27 27.75 -12.02
C SER A 311 44.39 27.65 -10.77
N VAL A 312 44.47 26.53 -10.05
CA VAL A 312 43.78 26.34 -8.76
C VAL A 312 44.28 27.37 -7.75
N LEU A 313 45.59 27.57 -7.61
CA LEU A 313 46.17 28.56 -6.72
C LEU A 313 45.67 29.98 -7.04
N ILE A 314 45.68 30.37 -8.31
CA ILE A 314 45.25 31.71 -8.72
C ILE A 314 43.75 31.91 -8.47
N TRP A 315 42.91 31.00 -8.94
CA TRP A 315 41.46 31.20 -8.86
C TRP A 315 40.89 30.93 -7.47
N GLN A 316 41.33 29.86 -6.80
CA GLN A 316 40.79 29.47 -5.50
C GLN A 316 41.43 30.25 -4.35
N ASP A 317 42.76 30.37 -4.30
CA ASP A 317 43.44 31.00 -3.15
C ASP A 317 43.56 32.51 -3.28
N LEU A 318 43.75 33.04 -4.51
CA LEU A 318 43.93 34.49 -4.72
C LEU A 318 42.60 35.21 -4.98
N PHE A 319 41.75 34.66 -5.86
CA PHE A 319 40.46 35.29 -6.22
C PHE A 319 39.26 34.76 -5.40
N GLY A 320 39.41 33.65 -4.66
CA GLY A 320 38.32 33.07 -3.87
C GLY A 320 37.19 32.43 -4.69
N ILE A 321 37.39 32.25 -6.00
CA ILE A 321 36.38 31.73 -6.92
C ILE A 321 36.72 30.28 -7.25
N LYS A 322 35.77 29.38 -6.96
CA LYS A 322 35.93 27.95 -7.28
C LYS A 322 36.04 27.75 -8.80
N VAL A 323 37.03 26.96 -9.20
CA VAL A 323 37.23 26.60 -10.61
C VAL A 323 36.11 25.68 -11.06
N HIS A 324 35.49 26.01 -12.19
CA HIS A 324 34.41 25.20 -12.74
C HIS A 324 34.93 23.86 -13.27
N TRP A 325 34.18 22.77 -13.04
CA TRP A 325 34.61 21.42 -13.41
C TRP A 325 34.96 21.26 -14.90
N ILE A 326 34.17 21.91 -15.78
CA ILE A 326 34.37 21.85 -17.24
C ILE A 326 35.66 22.54 -17.71
N VAL A 327 36.14 23.53 -16.95
CA VAL A 327 37.35 24.27 -17.29
C VAL A 327 38.55 23.33 -17.29
N MET A 328 38.67 22.49 -16.26
CA MET A 328 39.75 21.51 -16.17
C MET A 328 39.73 20.53 -17.35
N ALA A 329 38.56 20.02 -17.72
CA ALA A 329 38.42 19.09 -18.84
C ALA A 329 38.82 19.70 -20.18
N LEU A 330 38.32 20.89 -20.48
CA LEU A 330 38.66 21.60 -21.72
C LEU A 330 40.13 22.01 -21.76
N SER A 331 40.69 22.45 -20.63
CA SER A 331 42.10 22.82 -20.55
C SER A 331 43.01 21.61 -20.74
N VAL A 332 42.69 20.41 -20.21
CA VAL A 332 43.44 19.18 -20.55
C VAL A 332 43.46 18.97 -22.05
N ILE A 333 42.29 18.98 -22.70
CA ILE A 333 42.17 18.63 -24.12
C ILE A 333 43.03 19.56 -24.97
N ILE A 334 42.96 20.88 -24.72
CA ILE A 334 43.72 21.87 -25.48
C ILE A 334 45.22 21.81 -25.16
N LEU A 335 45.60 21.74 -23.88
CA LEU A 335 47.01 21.68 -23.50
C LEU A 335 47.68 20.40 -23.99
N LEU A 336 46.95 19.28 -23.98
CA LEU A 336 47.46 18.01 -24.48
C LEU A 336 47.58 18.02 -26.01
N ALA A 337 46.58 18.52 -26.74
CA ALA A 337 46.63 18.63 -28.20
C ALA A 337 47.79 19.52 -28.67
N VAL A 338 47.91 20.71 -28.08
CA VAL A 338 48.94 21.67 -28.48
C VAL A 338 50.33 21.25 -27.97
N GLY A 339 50.40 20.74 -26.74
CA GLY A 339 51.63 20.22 -26.16
C GLY A 339 52.20 19.03 -26.94
N SER A 340 51.34 18.10 -27.39
CA SER A 340 51.79 16.96 -28.19
C SER A 340 52.35 17.36 -29.55
N ASP A 341 51.68 18.28 -30.25
CA ASP A 341 52.06 18.71 -31.60
C ASP A 341 53.42 19.42 -31.59
N TYR A 342 53.63 20.29 -30.62
CA TYR A 342 54.89 20.99 -30.51
C TYR A 342 56.02 20.07 -30.03
N ASN A 343 55.75 19.10 -29.15
CA ASN A 343 56.75 18.12 -28.75
C ASN A 343 57.17 17.23 -29.91
N LEU A 344 56.23 16.87 -30.79
CA LEU A 344 56.51 16.12 -32.00
C LEU A 344 57.47 16.88 -32.95
N LEU A 345 57.20 18.17 -33.21
CA LEU A 345 58.05 18.99 -34.08
C LEU A 345 59.50 19.07 -33.59
N LEU A 346 59.69 19.28 -32.28
CA LEU A 346 61.00 19.35 -31.65
C LEU A 346 61.77 18.03 -31.81
N VAL A 347 61.08 16.91 -31.64
CA VAL A 347 61.68 15.58 -31.67
C VAL A 347 62.00 15.13 -33.09
N SER A 348 61.14 15.44 -34.07
CA SER A 348 61.46 15.23 -35.49
C SER A 348 62.75 15.95 -35.86
N ARG A 349 62.93 17.18 -35.36
CA ARG A 349 64.13 17.98 -35.61
C ARG A 349 65.36 17.49 -34.87
N PHE A 350 65.20 17.02 -33.63
CA PHE A 350 66.30 16.32 -32.94
C PHE A 350 66.74 15.11 -33.74
N LYS A 351 65.80 14.33 -34.30
CA LYS A 351 66.10 13.14 -35.10
C LYS A 351 66.84 13.45 -36.39
N GLU A 352 66.46 14.52 -37.09
CA GLU A 352 67.16 14.99 -38.30
C GLU A 352 68.62 15.37 -38.01
N GLU A 353 68.86 16.07 -36.90
CA GLU A 353 70.19 16.59 -36.51
C GLU A 353 71.02 15.60 -35.66
N ILE A 354 70.54 14.36 -35.40
CA ILE A 354 71.32 13.29 -34.73
C ILE A 354 72.68 13.08 -35.41
N HIS A 355 72.74 13.21 -36.75
CA HIS A 355 73.94 12.97 -37.55
C HIS A 355 75.10 13.93 -37.22
N ALA A 356 74.81 15.10 -36.63
CA ALA A 356 75.80 16.10 -36.21
C ALA A 356 76.38 15.85 -34.80
N GLY A 357 75.91 14.81 -34.09
CA GLY A 357 76.32 14.45 -32.73
C GLY A 357 75.35 14.95 -31.65
N LEU A 358 75.16 14.20 -30.56
CA LEU A 358 74.10 14.42 -29.56
C LEU A 358 74.06 15.83 -28.96
N LYS A 359 75.21 16.38 -28.55
CA LYS A 359 75.26 17.72 -27.93
C LYS A 359 75.09 18.84 -28.96
N THR A 360 75.75 18.73 -30.11
CA THR A 360 75.70 19.74 -31.18
C THR A 360 74.34 19.75 -31.88
N GLY A 361 73.74 18.57 -32.09
CA GLY A 361 72.41 18.41 -32.66
C GLY A 361 71.33 19.03 -31.79
N ILE A 362 71.35 18.81 -30.46
CA ILE A 362 70.39 19.46 -29.55
C ILE A 362 70.50 20.98 -29.63
N ILE A 363 71.72 21.54 -29.60
CA ILE A 363 71.93 23.00 -29.68
C ILE A 363 71.44 23.56 -31.02
N ARG A 364 71.75 22.89 -32.14
CA ARG A 364 71.35 23.32 -33.48
C ARG A 364 69.84 23.22 -33.70
N SER A 365 69.19 22.14 -33.24
CA SER A 365 67.74 21.99 -33.31
C SER A 365 67.03 23.03 -32.44
N MET A 366 67.55 23.33 -31.24
CA MET A 366 67.02 24.38 -30.37
C MET A 366 67.18 25.78 -30.99
N ALA A 367 68.32 26.08 -31.59
CA ALA A 367 68.56 27.36 -32.26
C ALA A 367 67.67 27.52 -33.52
N GLY A 368 67.45 26.45 -34.29
CA GLY A 368 66.68 26.50 -35.54
C GLY A 368 65.17 26.49 -35.36
N THR A 369 64.64 25.73 -34.40
CA THR A 369 63.19 25.55 -34.22
C THR A 369 62.63 26.15 -32.94
N GLY A 370 63.49 26.49 -31.97
CA GLY A 370 63.07 27.11 -30.72
C GLY A 370 62.31 28.41 -30.94
N GLY A 371 62.84 29.30 -31.79
CA GLY A 371 62.23 30.62 -32.03
C GLY A 371 60.83 30.58 -32.69
N VAL A 372 60.62 29.70 -33.67
CA VAL A 372 59.31 29.58 -34.35
C VAL A 372 58.27 28.99 -33.40
N VAL A 373 58.65 27.97 -32.63
CA VAL A 373 57.75 27.29 -31.71
C VAL A 373 57.41 28.17 -30.50
N THR A 374 58.38 28.92 -29.96
CA THR A 374 58.11 29.85 -28.85
C THR A 374 57.25 31.02 -29.31
N ALA A 375 57.44 31.55 -30.52
CA ALA A 375 56.58 32.59 -31.08
C ALA A 375 55.15 32.09 -31.27
N ALA A 376 54.95 30.91 -31.86
CA ALA A 376 53.62 30.30 -32.03
C ALA A 376 52.94 30.05 -30.68
N GLY A 377 53.69 29.51 -29.70
CA GLY A 377 53.21 29.28 -28.34
C GLY A 377 52.80 30.56 -27.60
N LEU A 378 53.60 31.64 -27.72
CA LEU A 378 53.28 32.95 -27.13
C LEU A 378 52.04 33.57 -27.75
N VAL A 379 51.91 33.56 -29.09
CA VAL A 379 50.72 34.07 -29.77
C VAL A 379 49.48 33.32 -29.28
N PHE A 380 49.53 31.99 -29.22
CA PHE A 380 48.40 31.20 -28.75
C PHE A 380 48.07 31.45 -27.27
N ALA A 381 49.09 31.54 -26.40
CA ALA A 381 48.91 31.87 -25.00
C ALA A 381 48.23 33.24 -24.80
N PHE A 382 48.66 34.28 -25.53
CA PHE A 382 48.05 35.61 -25.46
C PHE A 382 46.63 35.65 -26.05
N THR A 383 46.35 34.88 -27.12
CA THR A 383 44.98 34.76 -27.63
C THR A 383 44.05 34.14 -26.58
N MET A 384 44.51 33.12 -25.85
CA MET A 384 43.75 32.52 -24.74
C MET A 384 43.64 33.47 -23.54
N ALA A 385 44.69 34.24 -23.25
CA ALA A 385 44.66 35.26 -22.22
C ALA A 385 43.62 36.35 -22.50
N SER A 386 43.33 36.67 -23.77
CA SER A 386 42.30 37.67 -24.13
C SER A 386 40.90 37.29 -23.64
N MET A 387 40.61 36.00 -23.43
CA MET A 387 39.33 35.52 -22.91
C MET A 387 39.10 35.92 -21.44
N LEU A 388 40.12 36.39 -20.73
CA LEU A 388 39.98 37.02 -19.40
C LEU A 388 39.09 38.26 -19.41
N GLY A 389 38.97 38.95 -20.54
CA GLY A 389 38.08 40.10 -20.69
C GLY A 389 36.59 39.74 -20.82
N SER A 390 36.23 38.45 -20.83
CA SER A 390 34.84 38.01 -20.94
C SER A 390 34.10 38.14 -19.61
N ASN A 391 32.83 38.57 -19.67
CA ASN A 391 31.93 38.60 -18.51
C ASN A 391 31.57 37.19 -17.99
N LEU A 392 31.80 36.13 -18.77
CA LEU A 392 31.62 34.75 -18.30
C LEU A 392 32.89 34.29 -17.59
N THR A 393 32.82 34.14 -16.26
CA THR A 393 33.93 33.66 -15.42
C THR A 393 34.48 32.31 -15.90
N ILE A 394 33.63 31.44 -16.45
CA ILE A 394 34.03 30.15 -17.03
C ILE A 394 35.03 30.34 -18.20
N LEU A 395 34.78 31.30 -19.09
CA LEU A 395 35.67 31.59 -20.22
C LEU A 395 36.99 32.19 -19.75
N GLY A 396 36.95 33.08 -18.75
CA GLY A 396 38.16 33.65 -18.14
C GLY A 396 39.02 32.59 -17.43
N GLN A 397 38.40 31.69 -16.67
CA GLN A 397 39.08 30.56 -16.02
C GLN A 397 39.73 29.63 -17.06
N PHE A 398 39.01 29.30 -18.12
CA PHE A 398 39.53 28.48 -19.22
C PHE A 398 40.72 29.14 -19.92
N GLY A 399 40.56 30.38 -20.37
CA GLY A 399 41.60 31.11 -21.10
C GLY A 399 42.88 31.32 -20.29
N SER A 400 42.75 31.66 -19.00
CA SER A 400 43.89 31.81 -18.10
C SER A 400 44.61 30.50 -17.81
N THR A 401 43.87 29.41 -17.56
CA THR A 401 44.46 28.07 -17.33
C THR A 401 45.27 27.63 -18.53
N VAL A 402 44.70 27.76 -19.74
CA VAL A 402 45.38 27.40 -20.99
C VAL A 402 46.58 28.32 -21.24
N CYS A 403 46.46 29.63 -21.05
CA CYS A 403 47.56 30.58 -21.19
C CYS A 403 48.76 30.19 -20.29
N ILE A 404 48.50 29.96 -19.00
CA ILE A 404 49.53 29.54 -18.05
C ILE A 404 50.16 28.22 -18.49
N GLY A 405 49.36 27.22 -18.86
CA GLY A 405 49.89 25.92 -19.27
C GLY A 405 50.75 25.99 -20.53
N LEU A 406 50.37 26.82 -21.49
CA LEU A 406 51.16 27.06 -22.70
C LEU A 406 52.45 27.82 -22.40
N LEU A 407 52.43 28.82 -21.53
CA LEU A 407 53.64 29.54 -21.12
C LEU A 407 54.60 28.62 -20.38
N LEU A 408 54.10 27.79 -19.46
CA LEU A 408 54.91 26.79 -18.76
C LEU A 408 55.49 25.76 -19.72
N ASP A 409 54.68 25.24 -20.66
CA ASP A 409 55.16 24.27 -21.65
C ASP A 409 56.25 24.88 -22.54
N THR A 410 56.02 26.08 -23.06
CA THR A 410 56.88 26.71 -24.06
C THR A 410 58.16 27.30 -23.47
N LEU A 411 58.09 27.92 -22.28
CA LEU A 411 59.20 28.65 -21.66
C LEU A 411 59.97 27.88 -20.60
N ILE A 412 59.38 26.85 -20.00
CA ILE A 412 60.05 26.07 -18.94
C ILE A 412 60.29 24.65 -19.44
N VAL A 413 59.24 23.97 -19.88
CA VAL A 413 59.36 22.55 -20.21
C VAL A 413 60.19 22.34 -21.47
N ARG A 414 59.91 23.09 -22.54
CA ARG A 414 60.55 22.90 -23.84
C ARG A 414 61.95 23.50 -23.96
N THR A 415 62.18 24.67 -23.37
CA THR A 415 63.46 25.40 -23.46
C THR A 415 64.48 24.93 -22.42
N LEU A 416 64.01 24.53 -21.23
CA LEU A 416 64.89 24.16 -20.12
C LEU A 416 64.81 22.67 -19.79
N LEU A 417 63.62 22.15 -19.49
CA LEU A 417 63.48 20.79 -18.94
C LEU A 417 63.84 19.70 -19.98
N MET A 418 63.31 19.81 -21.19
CA MET A 418 63.47 18.82 -22.25
C MET A 418 64.92 18.71 -22.74
N PRO A 419 65.65 19.80 -23.07
CA PRO A 419 67.06 19.73 -23.45
C PRO A 419 67.96 19.27 -22.29
N SER A 420 67.63 19.64 -21.05
CA SER A 420 68.40 19.21 -19.87
C SER A 420 68.27 17.70 -19.64
N ILE A 421 67.05 17.16 -19.73
CA ILE A 421 66.82 15.71 -19.60
C ILE A 421 67.47 14.95 -20.76
N ALA A 422 67.35 15.46 -21.99
CA ALA A 422 67.97 14.83 -23.16
C ALA A 422 69.51 14.81 -23.07
N THR A 423 70.13 15.87 -22.56
CA THR A 423 71.59 15.94 -22.37
C THR A 423 72.09 15.06 -21.22
N LEU A 424 71.32 14.96 -20.12
CA LEU A 424 71.62 14.09 -18.97
C LEU A 424 71.52 12.60 -19.32
N LEU A 425 70.48 12.19 -20.06
CA LEU A 425 70.26 10.80 -20.45
C LEU A 425 71.18 10.35 -21.61
N GLY A 426 71.63 11.29 -22.46
CA GLY A 426 72.66 11.06 -23.48
C GLY A 426 72.38 9.85 -24.38
N ARG A 427 73.14 8.76 -24.20
CA ARG A 427 73.00 7.51 -24.98
C ARG A 427 71.74 6.71 -24.63
N TRP A 428 71.25 6.81 -23.40
CA TRP A 428 70.08 6.07 -22.92
C TRP A 428 68.77 6.69 -23.40
N PHE A 429 68.79 7.97 -23.77
CA PHE A 429 67.65 8.67 -24.35
C PHE A 429 67.15 8.03 -25.65
N TRP A 430 68.04 7.40 -26.42
CA TRP A 430 67.71 6.77 -27.70
C TRP A 430 67.49 5.26 -27.62
N TRP A 431 67.59 4.64 -26.43
CA TRP A 431 67.43 3.19 -26.27
C TRP A 431 66.03 2.72 -26.71
N PRO A 432 65.93 1.74 -27.65
CA PRO A 432 66.91 0.76 -28.09
C PRO A 432 67.69 1.08 -29.39
N GLN A 433 67.53 2.27 -29.98
CA GLN A 433 68.38 2.69 -31.09
C GLN A 433 69.79 3.06 -30.60
N VAL A 434 70.81 2.33 -31.07
CA VAL A 434 72.21 2.62 -30.77
C VAL A 434 72.67 3.82 -31.60
N VAL A 435 72.76 5.00 -30.99
CA VAL A 435 73.33 6.20 -31.60
C VAL A 435 74.79 6.34 -31.15
N HIS A 436 75.74 6.24 -32.09
CA HIS A 436 77.17 6.40 -31.80
C HIS A 436 77.54 7.89 -31.64
N PRO A 437 78.04 8.34 -30.48
CA PRO A 437 78.55 9.70 -30.33
C PRO A 437 79.84 9.84 -31.16
N ARG A 438 79.89 10.75 -32.13
CA ARG A 438 81.17 11.15 -32.76
C ARG A 438 81.98 11.96 -31.74
N GLY A 439 83.05 11.35 -31.21
CA GLY A 439 83.96 11.98 -30.24
C GLY A 439 85.24 11.20 -29.92
N ASP A 440 85.24 9.86 -29.98
CA ASP A 440 86.40 9.06 -29.54
C ASP A 440 87.41 8.69 -30.65
N ASN A 441 87.42 9.41 -31.78
CA ASN A 441 88.43 9.23 -32.83
C ASN A 441 89.44 10.39 -32.90
N ALA A 442 89.77 11.00 -31.76
CA ALA A 442 90.91 11.91 -31.67
C ALA A 442 92.22 11.11 -31.49
N ARG A 443 92.94 10.93 -32.60
CA ARG A 443 94.40 10.66 -32.73
C ARG A 443 94.98 9.46 -31.95
N LYS A 444 95.41 8.43 -32.68
CA LYS A 444 96.72 7.80 -32.39
C LYS A 444 97.80 8.52 -33.21
N PRO A 445 98.83 9.13 -32.59
CA PRO A 445 100.03 9.49 -33.32
C PRO A 445 100.79 8.19 -33.63
N ALA A 446 101.07 7.93 -34.91
CA ALA A 446 102.03 6.90 -35.27
C ALA A 446 103.45 7.47 -35.06
N SER A 447 103.94 7.43 -33.83
CA SER A 447 105.36 7.61 -33.52
C SER A 447 106.07 6.25 -33.53
N ALA A 448 106.97 6.10 -34.50
CA ALA A 448 108.27 5.42 -34.48
C ALA A 448 108.48 4.14 -33.65
N ARG A 449 108.88 3.08 -34.35
CA ARG A 449 109.92 2.05 -34.03
C ARG A 449 109.94 1.06 -35.20
N ALA A 450 111.05 0.60 -35.77
CA ALA A 450 112.48 0.80 -35.56
C ALA A 450 113.18 0.50 -36.90
#